data_AF-W7I9U4-F1
#
_entry.id   AF-W7I9U4-F1
#
_cell.length_a   1.000
_cell.length_b   1.000
_cell.length_c   1.000
_cell.angle_alpha   90.00
_cell.angle_beta   90.00
_cell.angle_gamma   90.00
#
_symmetry.space_group_name_H-M   'P 1'
#
loop_
_entity.id
_entity.type
_entity.pdbx_description
1 polymer ?
#
loop_
_entity_poly.entity_id
_entity_poly.type
_entity_poly.pdbx_seq_one_letter_code
_entity_poly.pdbx_strand_id
1 'polypeptide(L)'
;MRDILLSLVPTRDQKTVEQVFDQQLMMQQLEYGLLNFESLATWLAELLKAHCAPMRDSWVDDMVSKIKDGVTRDSPRLLVEGLRSVFGILEAMKLDVANHQIRTLRPYLVSTAGEFEREHFQKRIQKGTLCVSETQDWYHELVAKHRATSEGLDYLAILTTGVLGRMIPSKPHIKPPATFTFDLERLEAIRFDIKEDVNLKTCLLLFRSLVSGLNKSIEVDKDAYKSLASAIQAINGDEDIPERWQRNSSALALQIAQSATMYVSGKANSKAFPDAHVVTFAENWLGQHLRPQSALYQSFEQKVVDAIGLRTQAILKAWTHQKTPDFKHIPDTVMGLPTDFAPMPQRLAKILNLHWRVFEKLYISAANTPVAAHKTDVALSGGGSENASEATDAVRLASSSLIFKRV
;
A
#
# COMPACT_ATOMS: atom_id res chain seq x y z
N MET A 1 11.66 -9.04 -33.51
CA MET A 1 11.84 -10.35 -32.84
C MET A 1 13.31 -10.60 -32.53
N ARG A 2 14.22 -10.57 -33.52
CA ARG A 2 15.68 -10.69 -33.34
C ARG A 2 16.23 -9.87 -32.17
N ASP A 3 16.02 -8.55 -32.17
CA ASP A 3 16.60 -7.68 -31.13
C ASP A 3 16.12 -8.01 -29.72
N ILE A 4 14.86 -8.47 -29.59
CA ILE A 4 14.30 -8.90 -28.31
C ILE A 4 14.99 -10.18 -27.85
N LEU A 5 15.15 -11.17 -28.73
CA LEU A 5 15.87 -12.40 -28.42
C LEU A 5 17.32 -12.12 -28.01
N LEU A 6 18.03 -11.25 -28.74
CA LEU A 6 19.41 -10.88 -28.40
C LEU A 6 19.53 -10.23 -27.01
N SER A 7 18.52 -9.46 -26.58
CA SER A 7 18.47 -8.87 -25.24
C SER A 7 18.17 -9.86 -24.12
N LEU A 8 17.60 -11.02 -24.46
CA LEU A 8 17.14 -12.03 -23.50
C LEU A 8 18.11 -13.20 -23.34
N VAL A 9 18.82 -13.57 -24.40
CA VAL A 9 19.70 -14.75 -24.40
C VAL A 9 21.16 -14.40 -24.06
N PRO A 10 21.92 -15.32 -23.46
CA PRO A 10 23.34 -15.13 -23.20
C PRO A 10 24.16 -14.95 -24.48
N THR A 11 25.32 -14.29 -24.37
CA THR A 11 26.23 -14.00 -25.51
C THR A 11 26.62 -15.24 -26.33
N ARG A 12 26.66 -16.42 -25.73
CA ARG A 12 26.95 -17.69 -26.42
C ARG A 12 25.91 -17.99 -27.52
N ASP A 13 24.64 -17.74 -27.23
CA ASP A 13 23.53 -18.17 -28.09
C ASP A 13 23.12 -17.04 -29.06
N GLN A 14 23.58 -15.80 -28.83
CA GLN A 14 23.34 -14.65 -29.70
C GLN A 14 23.77 -14.90 -31.15
N LYS A 15 24.93 -15.51 -31.39
CA LYS A 15 25.40 -15.81 -32.75
C LYS A 15 24.43 -16.69 -33.53
N THR A 16 23.86 -17.71 -32.87
CA THR A 16 22.87 -18.60 -33.48
C THR A 16 21.58 -17.84 -33.79
N VAL A 17 21.14 -16.95 -32.88
CA VAL A 17 19.97 -16.09 -33.14
C VAL A 17 20.19 -15.19 -34.36
N GLU A 18 21.37 -14.59 -34.51
CA GLU A 18 21.68 -13.72 -35.65
C GLU A 18 21.68 -14.48 -36.98
N GLN A 19 22.19 -15.72 -36.99
CA GLN A 19 22.20 -16.56 -38.18
C GLN A 19 20.80 -17.00 -38.60
N VAL A 20 19.95 -17.41 -37.65
CA VAL A 20 18.58 -17.87 -37.94
C VAL A 20 17.66 -16.70 -38.31
N PHE A 21 17.85 -15.53 -37.68
CA PHE A 21 17.09 -14.31 -37.96
C PHE A 21 17.84 -13.33 -38.87
N ASP A 22 18.56 -13.83 -39.89
CA ASP A 22 19.07 -12.97 -40.96
C ASP A 22 17.88 -12.39 -41.76
N GLN A 23 17.70 -11.08 -41.63
CA GLN A 23 16.57 -10.38 -42.24
C GLN A 23 16.56 -10.52 -43.76
N GLN A 24 17.71 -10.45 -44.42
CA GLN A 24 17.79 -10.52 -45.88
C GLN A 24 17.42 -11.92 -46.37
N LEU A 25 17.98 -12.95 -45.72
CA LEU A 25 17.71 -14.34 -46.08
C LEU A 25 16.25 -14.74 -45.82
N MET A 26 15.68 -14.36 -44.68
CA MET A 26 14.29 -14.68 -44.36
C MET A 26 13.31 -13.99 -45.31
N MET A 27 13.54 -12.73 -45.68
CA MET A 27 12.68 -12.04 -46.64
C MET A 27 12.73 -12.71 -48.01
N GLN A 28 13.91 -13.09 -48.49
CA GLN A 28 14.05 -13.85 -49.73
C GLN A 28 13.33 -15.20 -49.66
N GLN A 29 13.54 -15.97 -48.59
CA GLN A 29 12.86 -17.26 -48.42
C GLN A 29 11.35 -17.11 -48.34
N LEU A 30 10.84 -16.04 -47.74
CA LEU A 30 9.40 -15.76 -47.68
C LEU A 30 8.83 -15.40 -49.07
N GLU A 31 9.51 -14.53 -49.83
CA GLU A 31 9.08 -14.10 -51.17
C GLU A 31 9.00 -15.26 -52.17
N TYR A 32 9.95 -16.21 -52.10
CA TYR A 32 9.97 -17.40 -52.95
C TYR A 32 9.17 -18.58 -52.37
N GLY A 33 8.49 -18.43 -51.23
CA GLY A 33 7.70 -19.49 -50.59
C GLY A 33 8.53 -20.67 -50.06
N LEU A 34 9.81 -20.46 -49.77
CA LEU A 34 10.77 -21.47 -49.31
C LEU A 34 10.96 -21.48 -47.78
N LEU A 35 10.35 -20.52 -47.06
CA LEU A 35 10.51 -20.41 -45.61
C LEU A 35 9.78 -21.56 -44.87
N ASN A 36 10.53 -22.39 -44.15
CA ASN A 36 9.97 -23.47 -43.35
C ASN A 36 9.60 -22.99 -41.94
N PHE A 37 8.33 -22.68 -41.73
CA PHE A 37 7.80 -22.25 -40.43
C PHE A 37 7.86 -23.33 -39.35
N GLU A 38 7.76 -24.62 -39.70
CA GLU A 38 7.82 -25.70 -38.73
C GLU A 38 9.22 -25.86 -38.14
N SER A 39 10.26 -25.77 -38.98
CA SER A 39 11.65 -25.77 -38.54
C SER A 39 11.96 -24.55 -37.67
N LEU A 40 11.48 -23.37 -38.06
CA LEU A 40 11.63 -22.15 -37.27
C LEU A 40 10.94 -22.25 -35.90
N ALA A 41 9.72 -22.80 -35.85
CA ALA A 41 8.98 -22.99 -34.61
C ALA A 41 9.68 -23.98 -33.66
N THR A 42 10.23 -25.07 -34.22
CA THR A 42 10.96 -26.08 -33.44
C THR A 42 12.25 -25.50 -32.85
N TRP A 43 13.01 -24.77 -33.66
CA TRP A 43 14.22 -24.09 -33.18
C TRP A 43 13.90 -23.02 -32.13
N LEU A 44 12.84 -22.23 -32.34
CA LEU A 44 12.38 -21.25 -31.35
C LEU A 44 11.98 -21.95 -30.06
N ALA A 45 11.34 -23.11 -30.12
CA ALA A 45 10.94 -23.85 -28.93
C ALA A 45 12.14 -24.35 -28.14
N GLU A 46 13.18 -24.88 -28.80
CA GLU A 46 14.42 -25.28 -28.14
C GLU A 46 15.11 -24.10 -27.45
N LEU A 47 15.22 -22.97 -28.15
CA LEU A 47 15.83 -21.76 -27.59
C LEU A 47 15.02 -21.22 -26.40
N LEU A 48 13.69 -21.12 -26.55
CA LEU A 48 12.81 -20.57 -25.53
C LEU A 48 12.79 -21.48 -24.30
N LYS A 49 12.65 -22.81 -24.45
CA LYS A 49 12.66 -23.74 -23.30
C LYS A 49 14.01 -23.77 -22.56
N ALA A 50 15.11 -23.51 -23.27
CA ALA A 50 16.43 -23.43 -22.63
C ALA A 50 16.62 -22.19 -21.75
N HIS A 51 15.92 -21.09 -22.05
CA HIS A 51 16.13 -19.78 -21.40
C HIS A 51 14.91 -19.25 -20.63
N CYS A 52 13.72 -19.83 -20.83
CA CYS A 52 12.50 -19.52 -20.10
C CYS A 52 12.45 -20.21 -18.73
N ALA A 53 11.53 -19.74 -17.88
CA ALA A 53 11.10 -20.50 -16.72
C ALA A 53 10.28 -21.74 -17.17
N PRO A 54 10.48 -22.94 -16.56
CA PRO A 54 9.81 -24.17 -16.97
C PRO A 54 8.28 -24.10 -17.00
N MET A 55 7.68 -23.24 -16.16
CA MET A 55 6.23 -23.00 -16.14
C MET A 55 5.68 -22.40 -17.45
N ARG A 56 6.55 -21.84 -18.29
CA ARG A 56 6.20 -21.26 -19.60
C ARG A 56 6.30 -22.25 -20.75
N ASP A 57 6.81 -23.47 -20.53
CA ASP A 57 7.01 -24.46 -21.60
C ASP A 57 5.70 -24.83 -22.29
N SER A 58 4.59 -24.87 -21.54
CA SER A 58 3.25 -25.09 -22.10
C SER A 58 2.86 -24.04 -23.15
N TRP A 59 3.25 -22.78 -22.97
CA TRP A 59 2.96 -21.71 -23.93
C TRP A 59 3.79 -21.89 -25.20
N VAL A 60 5.03 -22.36 -25.04
CA VAL A 60 5.93 -22.68 -26.15
C VAL A 60 5.37 -23.88 -26.94
N ASP A 61 4.85 -24.90 -26.27
CA ASP A 61 4.22 -26.06 -26.92
C ASP A 61 2.96 -25.66 -27.71
N ASP A 62 2.10 -24.82 -27.13
CA ASP A 62 0.91 -24.28 -27.80
C ASP A 62 1.30 -23.43 -29.04
N MET A 63 2.36 -22.62 -28.92
CA MET A 63 2.90 -21.84 -30.03
C MET A 63 3.35 -22.74 -31.18
N VAL A 64 4.10 -23.81 -30.88
CA VAL A 64 4.53 -24.78 -31.88
C VAL A 64 3.34 -25.46 -32.53
N SER A 65 2.36 -25.92 -31.74
CA SER A 65 1.14 -26.56 -32.27
C SER A 65 0.40 -25.66 -33.25
N LYS A 66 0.19 -24.38 -32.90
CA LYS A 66 -0.50 -23.41 -33.78
C LYS A 66 0.24 -23.18 -35.09
N ILE A 67 1.57 -23.09 -35.06
CA ILE A 67 2.38 -22.92 -36.26
C ILE A 67 2.29 -24.17 -37.14
N LYS A 68 2.43 -25.37 -36.55
CA LYS A 68 2.32 -26.65 -37.29
C LYS A 68 0.93 -26.86 -37.89
N ASP A 69 -0.14 -26.57 -37.13
CA ASP A 69 -1.51 -26.65 -37.61
C ASP A 69 -1.79 -25.63 -38.72
N GLY A 70 -1.24 -24.42 -38.59
CA GLY A 70 -1.32 -23.38 -39.63
C GLY A 70 -0.68 -23.82 -40.94
N VAL A 71 0.48 -24.46 -40.89
CA VAL A 71 1.16 -25.03 -42.08
C VAL A 71 0.38 -26.21 -42.65
N THR A 72 -0.02 -27.17 -41.80
CA THR A 72 -0.70 -28.41 -42.25
C THR A 72 -2.06 -28.15 -42.87
N ARG A 73 -2.78 -27.14 -42.37
CA ARG A 73 -4.14 -26.78 -42.81
C ARG A 73 -4.17 -25.61 -43.80
N ASP A 74 -3.01 -25.14 -44.26
CA ASP A 74 -2.84 -23.96 -45.11
C ASP A 74 -3.65 -22.74 -44.60
N SER A 75 -3.59 -22.52 -43.28
CA SER A 75 -4.37 -21.48 -42.59
C SER A 75 -3.46 -20.34 -42.16
N PRO A 76 -3.46 -19.20 -42.87
CA PRO A 76 -2.63 -18.04 -42.51
C PRO A 76 -3.04 -17.45 -41.15
N ARG A 77 -4.30 -17.62 -40.74
CA ARG A 77 -4.78 -17.15 -39.43
C ARG A 77 -4.08 -17.86 -38.27
N LEU A 78 -4.06 -19.19 -38.29
CA LEU A 78 -3.39 -19.99 -37.26
C LEU A 78 -1.88 -19.74 -37.22
N LEU A 79 -1.26 -19.56 -38.38
CA LEU A 79 0.15 -19.21 -38.47
C LEU A 79 0.45 -17.85 -37.81
N VAL A 80 -0.35 -16.82 -38.11
CA VAL A 80 -0.23 -15.49 -37.49
C VAL A 80 -0.48 -15.55 -35.98
N GLU A 81 -1.44 -16.36 -35.52
CA GLU A 81 -1.67 -16.59 -34.08
C GLU A 81 -0.48 -17.25 -33.40
N GLY A 82 0.16 -18.23 -34.06
CA GLY A 82 1.39 -18.85 -33.59
C GLY A 82 2.54 -17.85 -33.47
N LEU A 83 2.77 -17.05 -34.52
CA LEU A 83 3.78 -15.99 -34.51
C LEU A 83 3.48 -14.90 -33.46
N ARG A 84 2.21 -14.55 -33.25
CA ARG A 84 1.80 -13.64 -32.18
C ARG A 84 2.08 -14.22 -30.80
N SER A 85 1.89 -15.54 -30.63
CA SER A 85 2.18 -16.23 -29.38
C SER A 85 3.66 -16.13 -29.00
N VAL A 86 4.58 -16.12 -29.99
CA VAL A 86 6.02 -15.86 -29.77
C VAL A 86 6.23 -14.54 -29.03
N PHE A 87 5.60 -13.45 -29.48
CA PHE A 87 5.76 -12.14 -28.83
C PHE A 87 5.22 -12.11 -27.41
N GLY A 88 4.11 -12.80 -27.12
CA GLY A 88 3.60 -12.95 -25.76
C GLY A 88 4.55 -13.70 -24.84
N ILE A 89 5.24 -14.73 -25.34
CA ILE A 89 6.27 -15.46 -24.59
C ILE A 89 7.48 -14.54 -24.35
N LEU A 90 7.96 -13.83 -25.37
CA LEU A 90 9.10 -12.92 -25.24
C LEU A 90 8.84 -11.76 -24.27
N GLU A 91 7.62 -11.24 -24.23
CA GLU A 91 7.20 -10.22 -23.25
C GLU A 91 7.23 -10.78 -21.82
N ALA A 92 6.68 -11.99 -21.62
CA ALA A 92 6.75 -12.67 -20.34
C ALA A 92 8.20 -12.92 -19.89
N MET A 93 9.08 -13.34 -20.81
CA MET A 93 10.51 -13.50 -20.52
C MET A 93 11.18 -12.20 -20.09
N LYS A 94 10.87 -11.07 -20.73
CA LYS A 94 11.40 -9.75 -20.32
C LYS A 94 11.00 -9.41 -18.89
N LEU A 95 9.74 -9.67 -18.53
CA LEU A 95 9.26 -9.48 -17.17
C LEU A 95 9.96 -10.43 -16.19
N ASP A 96 10.21 -11.68 -16.57
CA ASP A 96 10.91 -12.65 -15.74
C ASP A 96 12.35 -12.21 -15.44
N VAL A 97 13.08 -11.74 -16.46
CA VAL A 97 14.44 -11.18 -16.32
C VAL A 97 14.42 -9.94 -15.43
N ALA A 98 13.51 -8.99 -15.66
CA ALA A 98 13.41 -7.78 -14.86
C ALA A 98 13.07 -8.10 -13.38
N ASN A 99 12.12 -8.99 -13.14
CA ASN A 99 11.74 -9.43 -11.80
C ASN A 99 12.89 -10.14 -11.08
N HIS A 100 13.63 -10.99 -11.80
CA HIS A 100 14.84 -11.61 -11.26
C HIS A 100 15.89 -10.55 -10.90
N GLN A 101 16.17 -9.59 -11.78
CA GLN A 101 17.11 -8.49 -11.53
C GLN A 101 16.71 -7.67 -10.29
N ILE A 102 15.44 -7.27 -10.18
CA ILE A 102 14.92 -6.55 -9.01
C ILE A 102 15.13 -7.39 -7.74
N ARG A 103 14.82 -8.69 -7.78
CA ARG A 103 15.00 -9.59 -6.62
C ARG A 103 16.46 -9.72 -6.22
N THR A 104 17.36 -9.83 -7.18
CA THR A 104 18.81 -9.93 -6.97
C THR A 104 19.40 -8.64 -6.41
N LEU A 105 18.95 -7.48 -6.90
CA LEU A 105 19.41 -6.17 -6.44
C LEU A 105 18.76 -5.70 -5.14
N ARG A 106 17.59 -6.23 -4.77
CA ARG A 106 16.82 -5.82 -3.59
C ARG A 106 17.65 -5.73 -2.30
N PRO A 107 18.50 -6.71 -1.92
CA PRO A 107 19.28 -6.62 -0.68
C PRO A 107 20.22 -5.41 -0.66
N TYR A 108 20.86 -5.12 -1.80
CA TYR A 108 21.76 -3.97 -1.95
C TYR A 108 20.98 -2.65 -1.93
N LEU A 109 19.85 -2.57 -2.64
CA LEU A 109 19.01 -1.37 -2.66
C LEU A 109 18.46 -1.05 -1.26
N VAL A 110 17.99 -2.06 -0.52
CA VAL A 110 17.43 -1.88 0.83
C VAL A 110 18.51 -1.49 1.85
N SER A 111 19.73 -2.05 1.75
CA SER A 111 20.81 -1.72 2.68
C SER A 111 21.33 -0.29 2.49
N THR A 112 21.38 0.19 1.24
CA THR A 112 21.91 1.52 0.85
C THR A 112 20.86 2.63 0.80
N ALA A 113 19.57 2.31 0.79
CA ALA A 113 18.47 3.29 0.65
C ALA A 113 18.57 4.48 1.62
N GLY A 114 18.86 4.23 2.90
CA GLY A 114 18.95 5.28 3.90
C GLY A 114 20.11 6.27 3.65
N GLU A 115 21.20 5.80 3.05
CA GLU A 115 22.36 6.66 2.72
C GLU A 115 22.06 7.51 1.49
N PHE A 116 21.49 6.89 0.46
CA PHE A 116 21.07 7.57 -0.76
C PHE A 116 20.05 8.68 -0.48
N GLU A 117 19.02 8.38 0.33
CA GLU A 117 18.02 9.37 0.69
C GLU A 117 18.60 10.50 1.52
N ARG A 118 19.50 10.20 2.47
CA ARG A 118 20.19 11.23 3.25
C ARG A 118 20.99 12.17 2.35
N GLU A 119 21.75 11.65 1.39
CA GLU A 119 22.49 12.46 0.43
C GLU A 119 21.54 13.29 -0.45
N HIS A 120 20.45 12.69 -0.93
CA HIS A 120 19.45 13.37 -1.73
C HIS A 120 18.82 14.56 -0.99
N PHE A 121 18.34 14.33 0.24
CA PHE A 121 17.73 15.38 1.04
C PHE A 121 18.74 16.45 1.44
N GLN A 122 19.98 16.08 1.79
CA GLN A 122 21.04 17.04 2.08
C GLN A 122 21.31 17.97 0.90
N LYS A 123 21.40 17.45 -0.33
CA LYS A 123 21.55 18.25 -1.55
C LYS A 123 20.36 19.20 -1.74
N ARG A 124 19.13 18.76 -1.44
CA ARG A 124 17.93 19.60 -1.55
C ARG A 124 17.90 20.73 -0.54
N ILE A 125 18.31 20.47 0.70
CA ILE A 125 18.42 21.47 1.78
C ILE A 125 19.48 22.51 1.40
N GLN A 126 20.66 22.08 0.93
CA GLN A 126 21.74 22.98 0.51
C GLN A 126 21.34 23.89 -0.65
N LYS A 127 20.50 23.39 -1.56
CA LYS A 127 19.96 24.17 -2.69
C LYS A 127 18.77 25.06 -2.32
N GLY A 128 18.29 25.02 -1.07
CA GLY A 128 17.09 25.77 -0.65
C GLY A 128 15.75 25.20 -1.16
N THR A 129 15.75 24.09 -1.90
CA THR A 129 14.54 23.44 -2.48
C THR A 129 13.72 22.62 -1.49
N LEU A 130 14.18 22.53 -0.24
CA LEU A 130 13.46 21.90 0.86
C LEU A 130 13.61 22.77 2.10
N CYS A 131 12.50 23.37 2.53
CA CYS A 131 12.44 24.11 3.77
C CYS A 131 12.27 23.14 4.95
N VAL A 132 13.14 23.27 5.96
CA VAL A 132 13.16 22.35 7.11
C VAL A 132 12.64 23.01 8.39
N SER A 133 12.52 24.35 8.41
CA SER A 133 12.04 25.10 9.58
C SER A 133 10.67 24.60 10.05
N GLU A 134 9.71 24.41 9.14
CA GLU A 134 8.38 23.87 9.49
C GLU A 134 8.46 22.51 10.19
N THR A 135 9.39 21.65 9.76
CA THR A 135 9.59 20.33 10.39
C THR A 135 10.20 20.47 11.78
N GLN A 136 11.16 21.39 11.94
CA GLN A 136 11.81 21.65 13.21
C GLN A 136 10.84 22.27 14.21
N ASP A 137 10.07 23.28 13.81
CA ASP A 137 9.06 23.95 14.64
C ASP A 137 7.99 22.96 15.09
N TRP A 138 7.44 22.18 14.14
CA TRP A 138 6.45 21.15 14.46
C TRP A 138 6.97 20.14 15.47
N TYR A 139 8.19 19.65 15.28
CA TYR A 139 8.77 18.65 16.17
C TYR A 139 9.14 19.24 17.53
N HIS A 140 9.62 20.47 17.57
CA HIS A 140 9.91 21.21 18.79
C HIS A 140 8.66 21.35 19.67
N GLU A 141 7.52 21.73 19.07
CA GLU A 141 6.23 21.79 19.77
C GLU A 141 5.79 20.44 20.33
N LEU A 142 6.01 19.34 19.58
CA LEU A 142 5.69 17.99 20.04
C LEU A 142 6.52 17.60 21.27
N VAL A 143 7.82 17.90 21.26
CA VAL A 143 8.72 17.64 22.38
C VAL A 143 8.33 18.48 23.59
N ALA A 144 8.00 19.76 23.39
CA ALA A 144 7.55 20.64 24.47
C ALA A 144 6.28 20.10 25.16
N LYS A 145 5.29 19.65 24.37
CA LYS A 145 4.07 19.00 24.88
C LYS A 145 4.39 17.70 25.64
N HIS A 146 5.34 16.91 25.14
CA HIS A 146 5.73 15.66 25.79
C HIS A 146 6.45 15.90 27.13
N ARG A 147 7.37 16.88 27.19
CA ARG A 147 8.08 17.27 28.42
C ARG A 147 7.14 17.72 29.54
N ALA A 148 5.98 18.28 29.19
CA ALA A 148 4.96 18.63 30.18
C ALA A 148 4.27 17.41 30.82
N THR A 149 4.37 16.23 30.19
CA THR A 149 3.64 15.02 30.59
C THR A 149 4.56 13.89 31.09
N SER A 150 5.83 13.88 30.71
CA SER A 150 6.78 12.79 31.04
C SER A 150 8.23 13.29 31.11
N GLU A 151 9.02 12.70 32.00
CA GLU A 151 10.44 13.08 32.21
C GLU A 151 11.41 12.43 31.20
N GLY A 152 11.03 11.29 30.60
CA GLY A 152 11.86 10.59 29.61
C GLY A 152 11.73 11.16 28.21
N LEU A 153 12.86 11.30 27.49
CA LEU A 153 12.89 11.75 26.09
C LEU A 153 13.21 10.58 25.15
N ASP A 154 12.17 9.91 24.65
CA ASP A 154 12.29 9.00 23.52
C ASP A 154 11.85 9.73 22.25
N TYR A 155 12.82 10.31 21.54
CA TYR A 155 12.57 11.13 20.35
C TYR A 155 11.81 10.37 19.25
N LEU A 156 12.13 9.09 19.04
CA LEU A 156 11.44 8.27 18.03
C LEU A 156 9.99 7.98 18.45
N ALA A 157 9.74 7.74 19.75
CA ALA A 157 8.38 7.60 20.25
C ALA A 157 7.57 8.90 20.13
N ILE A 158 8.18 10.06 20.41
CA ILE A 158 7.55 11.37 20.23
C ILE A 158 7.20 11.61 18.76
N LEU A 159 8.12 11.31 17.84
CA LEU A 159 7.87 11.39 16.40
C LEU A 159 6.71 10.47 15.99
N THR A 160 6.70 9.23 16.49
CA THR A 160 5.64 8.24 16.21
C THR A 160 4.26 8.79 16.60
N THR A 161 4.13 9.34 17.81
CA THR A 161 2.90 9.95 18.30
C THR A 161 2.51 11.19 17.48
N GLY A 162 3.50 12.01 17.09
CA GLY A 162 3.28 13.18 16.24
C GLY A 162 2.74 12.83 14.86
N VAL A 163 3.33 11.83 14.21
CA VAL A 163 2.89 11.34 12.89
C VAL A 163 1.49 10.74 13.00
N LEU A 164 1.24 9.87 13.98
CA LEU A 164 -0.10 9.31 14.22
C LEU A 164 -1.14 10.39 14.50
N GLY A 165 -0.78 11.45 15.22
CA GLY A 165 -1.65 12.59 15.49
C GLY A 165 -2.13 13.31 14.21
N ARG A 166 -1.32 13.32 13.14
CA ARG A 166 -1.71 13.84 11.81
C ARG A 166 -2.55 12.84 10.99
N MET A 167 -2.57 11.57 11.39
CA MET A 167 -3.30 10.51 10.72
C MET A 167 -4.72 10.29 11.27
N ILE A 168 -5.14 11.09 12.26
CA ILE A 168 -6.46 11.01 12.87
C ILE A 168 -7.54 11.47 11.86
N PRO A 169 -8.48 10.60 11.44
CA PRO A 169 -9.53 10.96 10.48
C PRO A 169 -10.43 12.14 10.89
N SER A 170 -10.78 12.27 12.17
CA SER A 170 -11.66 13.33 12.70
C SER A 170 -11.03 14.73 12.71
N LYS A 171 -9.71 14.82 12.67
CA LYS A 171 -8.96 16.08 12.66
C LYS A 171 -8.82 16.62 11.24
N PRO A 172 -8.63 17.95 11.07
CA PRO A 172 -8.36 18.53 9.76
C PRO A 172 -7.15 17.85 9.11
N HIS A 173 -7.24 17.62 7.80
CA HIS A 173 -6.18 16.95 7.05
C HIS A 173 -4.97 17.88 6.89
N ILE A 174 -4.05 17.80 7.84
CA ILE A 174 -2.78 18.50 7.81
C ILE A 174 -1.75 17.55 7.21
N LYS A 175 -1.23 17.90 6.02
CA LYS A 175 -0.18 17.11 5.36
C LYS A 175 1.02 16.95 6.30
N PRO A 176 1.66 15.78 6.35
CA PRO A 176 2.94 15.61 7.04
C PRO A 176 4.00 16.63 6.57
N PRO A 177 5.01 16.94 7.40
CA PRO A 177 6.05 17.90 7.01
C PRO A 177 6.79 17.46 5.74
N ALA A 178 7.44 18.41 5.07
CA ALA A 178 8.11 18.18 3.79
C ALA A 178 9.19 17.06 3.83
N THR A 179 9.73 16.72 5.00
CA THR A 179 10.63 15.57 5.17
C THR A 179 9.97 14.22 4.83
N PHE A 180 8.65 14.11 4.88
CA PHE A 180 7.88 12.92 4.53
C PHE A 180 7.43 12.90 3.05
N THR A 181 8.00 13.73 2.17
CA THR A 181 7.58 13.82 0.75
C THR A 181 7.50 12.46 0.05
N PHE A 182 8.41 11.53 0.35
CA PHE A 182 8.41 10.18 -0.23
C PHE A 182 7.44 9.19 0.42
N ASP A 183 6.83 9.56 1.54
CA ASP A 183 5.94 8.71 2.33
C ASP A 183 4.48 9.20 2.36
N LEU A 184 4.16 10.33 1.70
CA LEU A 184 2.83 10.95 1.74
C LEU A 184 1.71 9.96 1.38
N GLU A 185 1.76 9.31 0.22
CA GLU A 185 0.75 8.33 -0.22
C GLU A 185 0.60 7.17 0.78
N ARG A 186 1.71 6.73 1.39
CA ARG A 186 1.70 5.61 2.34
C ARG A 186 1.11 6.01 3.69
N LEU A 187 1.35 7.25 4.13
CA LEU A 187 0.72 7.81 5.33
C LEU A 187 -0.77 8.10 5.10
N GLU A 188 -1.15 8.56 3.92
CA GLU A 188 -2.55 8.72 3.51
C GLU A 188 -3.28 7.38 3.47
N ALA A 189 -2.65 6.33 2.92
CA ALA A 189 -3.21 4.98 2.94
C ALA A 189 -3.43 4.47 4.37
N ILE A 190 -2.49 4.68 5.29
CA ILE A 190 -2.70 4.27 6.69
C ILE A 190 -3.80 5.12 7.36
N ARG A 191 -3.92 6.42 7.06
CA ARG A 191 -5.03 7.27 7.55
C ARG A 191 -6.38 6.75 7.04
N PHE A 192 -6.45 6.35 5.78
CA PHE A 192 -7.63 5.71 5.20
C PHE A 192 -7.95 4.40 5.93
N ASP A 193 -6.96 3.54 6.13
CA ASP A 193 -7.13 2.28 6.82
C ASP A 193 -7.61 2.45 8.28
N ILE A 194 -7.13 3.47 8.99
CA ILE A 194 -7.63 3.84 10.33
C ILE A 194 -9.12 4.19 10.26
N LYS A 195 -9.52 5.01 9.29
CA LYS A 195 -10.93 5.39 9.09
C LYS A 195 -11.80 4.17 8.81
N GLU A 196 -11.36 3.28 7.93
CA GLU A 196 -12.08 2.06 7.58
C GLU A 196 -12.29 1.15 8.79
N ASP A 197 -11.26 0.95 9.60
CA ASP A 197 -11.41 0.12 10.79
C ASP A 197 -12.30 0.78 11.85
N VAL A 198 -12.18 2.08 12.10
CA VAL A 198 -13.04 2.78 13.07
C VAL A 198 -14.51 2.65 12.66
N ASN A 199 -14.83 2.78 11.37
CA ASN A 199 -16.18 2.57 10.85
C ASN A 199 -16.64 1.12 11.03
N LEU A 200 -15.81 0.14 10.68
CA LEU A 200 -16.11 -1.27 10.86
C LEU A 200 -16.38 -1.58 12.34
N LYS A 201 -15.52 -1.13 13.26
CA LYS A 201 -15.70 -1.33 14.71
C LYS A 201 -16.95 -0.64 15.24
N THR A 202 -17.33 0.49 14.68
CA THR A 202 -18.60 1.16 14.99
C THR A 202 -19.78 0.27 14.63
N CYS A 203 -19.77 -0.38 13.46
CA CYS A 203 -20.78 -1.36 13.07
C CYS A 203 -20.77 -2.62 13.96
N LEU A 204 -19.60 -3.16 14.28
CA LEU A 204 -19.48 -4.34 15.16
C LEU A 204 -19.94 -4.04 16.60
N LEU A 205 -19.75 -2.80 17.07
CA LEU A 205 -20.28 -2.38 18.36
C LEU A 205 -21.81 -2.36 18.35
N LEU A 206 -22.43 -1.83 17.28
CA LEU A 206 -23.88 -1.86 17.13
C LEU A 206 -24.40 -3.30 17.15
N PHE A 207 -23.76 -4.20 16.41
CA PHE A 207 -24.10 -5.62 16.42
C PHE A 207 -24.10 -6.21 17.84
N ARG A 208 -23.02 -6.00 18.60
CA ARG A 208 -22.93 -6.44 20.01
C ARG A 208 -24.06 -5.84 20.86
N SER A 209 -24.35 -4.55 20.66
CA SER A 209 -25.43 -3.86 21.39
C SER A 209 -26.81 -4.45 21.07
N LEU A 210 -27.08 -4.78 19.80
CA LEU A 210 -28.34 -5.37 19.37
C LEU A 210 -28.50 -6.80 19.90
N VAL A 211 -27.45 -7.63 19.84
CA VAL A 211 -27.48 -8.98 20.39
C VAL A 211 -27.77 -8.94 21.89
N SER A 212 -27.08 -8.08 22.64
CA SER A 212 -27.32 -7.92 24.08
C SER A 212 -28.71 -7.36 24.40
N GLY A 213 -29.25 -6.47 23.56
CA GLY A 213 -30.60 -5.94 23.69
C GLY A 213 -31.69 -6.99 23.44
N LEU A 214 -31.48 -7.89 22.48
CA LEU A 214 -32.39 -8.98 22.14
C LEU A 214 -32.30 -10.14 23.15
N ASN A 215 -31.11 -10.47 23.64
CA ASN A 215 -30.89 -11.47 24.67
C ASN A 215 -29.63 -11.18 25.49
N LYS A 216 -29.83 -10.74 26.74
CA LYS A 216 -28.75 -10.37 27.66
C LYS A 216 -27.82 -11.52 28.06
N SER A 217 -28.25 -12.78 27.87
CA SER A 217 -27.47 -13.96 28.26
C SER A 217 -26.52 -14.46 27.19
N ILE A 218 -26.57 -13.87 25.97
CA ILE A 218 -25.75 -14.31 24.84
C ILE A 218 -24.56 -13.35 24.67
N GLU A 219 -23.35 -13.91 24.75
CA GLU A 219 -22.13 -13.21 24.32
C GLU A 219 -21.84 -13.50 22.85
N VAL A 220 -21.29 -12.48 22.17
CA VAL A 220 -20.91 -12.59 20.76
C VAL A 220 -19.53 -13.22 20.65
N ASP A 221 -19.44 -14.34 19.92
CA ASP A 221 -18.18 -15.03 19.67
C ASP A 221 -17.35 -14.34 18.57
N LYS A 222 -16.08 -14.76 18.44
CA LYS A 222 -15.16 -14.19 17.44
C LYS A 222 -15.59 -14.47 16.01
N ASP A 223 -16.24 -15.61 15.76
CA ASP A 223 -16.60 -16.04 14.43
C ASP A 223 -17.86 -15.32 13.92
N ALA A 224 -18.78 -14.91 14.80
CA ALA A 224 -19.86 -13.99 14.42
C ALA A 224 -19.34 -12.63 13.99
N TYR A 225 -18.34 -12.05 14.69
CA TYR A 225 -17.73 -10.78 14.25
C TYR A 225 -17.10 -10.89 12.87
N LYS A 226 -16.37 -11.98 12.58
CA LYS A 226 -15.79 -12.22 11.26
C LYS A 226 -16.86 -12.36 10.18
N SER A 227 -17.89 -13.15 10.46
CA SER A 227 -19.00 -13.37 9.52
C SER A 227 -19.72 -12.07 9.18
N LEU A 228 -19.97 -11.22 10.19
CA LEU A 228 -20.55 -9.90 9.96
C LEU A 228 -19.59 -8.97 9.23
N ALA A 229 -18.30 -8.97 9.55
CA ALA A 229 -17.32 -8.14 8.85
C ALA A 229 -17.28 -8.46 7.34
N SER A 230 -17.30 -9.75 6.97
CA SER A 230 -17.40 -10.16 5.56
C SER A 230 -18.70 -9.71 4.90
N ALA A 231 -19.84 -9.77 5.60
CA ALA A 231 -21.11 -9.29 5.08
C ALA A 231 -21.13 -7.76 4.88
N ILE A 232 -20.56 -7.00 5.82
CA ILE A 232 -20.39 -5.55 5.71
C ILE A 232 -19.51 -5.19 4.51
N GLN A 233 -18.41 -5.92 4.32
CA GLN A 233 -17.51 -5.71 3.18
C GLN A 233 -18.22 -5.98 1.84
N ALA A 234 -19.04 -7.02 1.75
CA ALA A 234 -19.82 -7.31 0.55
C ALA A 234 -20.82 -6.20 0.18
N ILE A 235 -21.37 -5.49 1.17
CA ILE A 235 -22.31 -4.38 0.96
C ILE A 235 -21.58 -3.08 0.61
N ASN A 236 -20.47 -2.79 1.30
CA ASN A 236 -19.71 -1.57 1.04
C ASN A 236 -18.90 -1.64 -0.25
N GLY A 237 -18.45 -2.82 -0.66
CA GLY A 237 -17.55 -3.01 -1.79
C GLY A 237 -16.19 -2.34 -1.59
N ASP A 238 -15.38 -2.38 -2.65
CA ASP A 238 -14.00 -1.86 -2.65
C ASP A 238 -13.87 -0.47 -3.32
N GLU A 239 -14.98 0.13 -3.75
CA GLU A 239 -14.94 1.43 -4.44
C GLU A 239 -14.61 2.58 -3.47
N ASP A 240 -13.71 3.47 -3.90
CA ASP A 240 -13.28 4.65 -3.15
C ASP A 240 -14.24 5.83 -3.39
N ILE A 241 -15.43 5.70 -2.81
CA ILE A 241 -16.48 6.72 -2.90
C ILE A 241 -16.45 7.60 -1.64
N PRO A 242 -16.48 8.94 -1.78
CA PRO A 242 -16.63 9.83 -0.64
C PRO A 242 -17.87 9.49 0.18
N GLU A 243 -17.69 9.40 1.50
CA GLU A 243 -18.77 9.11 2.46
C GLU A 243 -19.51 7.78 2.21
N ARG A 244 -18.82 6.79 1.64
CA ARG A 244 -19.34 5.43 1.37
C ARG A 244 -20.13 4.83 2.54
N TRP A 245 -19.54 4.87 3.74
CA TRP A 245 -20.14 4.34 4.95
C TRP A 245 -21.47 5.03 5.32
N GLN A 246 -21.56 6.33 5.09
CA GLN A 246 -22.76 7.11 5.35
C GLN A 246 -23.84 6.82 4.30
N ARG A 247 -23.46 6.70 3.02
CA ARG A 247 -24.39 6.37 1.92
C ARG A 247 -25.03 5.01 2.10
N ASN A 248 -24.23 4.01 2.48
CA ASN A 248 -24.70 2.64 2.67
C ASN A 248 -25.27 2.39 4.08
N SER A 249 -25.37 3.41 4.93
CA SER A 249 -25.73 3.26 6.35
C SER A 249 -27.05 2.53 6.58
N SER A 250 -28.07 2.73 5.73
CA SER A 250 -29.35 2.03 5.82
C SER A 250 -29.23 0.54 5.45
N ALA A 251 -28.51 0.21 4.37
CA ALA A 251 -28.25 -1.17 3.98
C ALA A 251 -27.43 -1.91 5.05
N LEU A 252 -26.42 -1.23 5.62
CA LEU A 252 -25.63 -1.75 6.74
C LEU A 252 -26.48 -1.94 8.00
N ALA A 253 -27.37 -1.00 8.33
CA ALA A 253 -28.27 -1.12 9.47
C ALA A 253 -29.16 -2.36 9.36
N LEU A 254 -29.76 -2.57 8.19
CA LEU A 254 -30.58 -3.75 7.91
C LEU A 254 -29.78 -5.05 8.05
N GLN A 255 -28.58 -5.10 7.46
CA GLN A 255 -27.71 -6.28 7.55
C GLN A 255 -27.29 -6.58 9.00
N ILE A 256 -26.90 -5.56 9.76
CA ILE A 256 -26.49 -5.72 11.16
C ILE A 256 -27.67 -6.19 12.01
N ALA A 257 -28.86 -5.60 11.81
CA ALA A 257 -30.08 -6.02 12.50
C ALA A 257 -30.43 -7.47 12.17
N GLN A 258 -30.39 -7.84 10.88
CA GLN A 258 -30.64 -9.21 10.43
C GLN A 258 -29.63 -10.19 11.04
N SER A 259 -28.33 -9.88 10.98
CA SER A 259 -27.28 -10.70 11.59
C SER A 259 -27.48 -10.87 13.10
N ALA A 260 -27.89 -9.82 13.83
CA ALA A 260 -28.17 -9.90 15.26
C ALA A 260 -29.37 -10.81 15.56
N THR A 261 -30.46 -10.66 14.80
CA THR A 261 -31.66 -11.51 14.96
C THR A 261 -31.35 -12.97 14.63
N MET A 262 -30.60 -13.24 13.56
CA MET A 262 -30.19 -14.60 13.19
C MET A 262 -29.32 -15.23 14.28
N TYR A 263 -28.33 -14.48 14.79
CA TYR A 263 -27.43 -14.95 15.84
C TYR A 263 -28.17 -15.33 17.12
N VAL A 264 -29.09 -14.47 17.59
CA VAL A 264 -29.89 -14.73 18.80
C VAL A 264 -30.87 -15.88 18.62
N SER A 265 -31.45 -16.02 17.43
CA SER A 265 -32.42 -17.09 17.15
C SER A 265 -31.81 -18.50 17.07
N GLY A 266 -30.49 -18.61 16.93
CA GLY A 266 -29.79 -19.89 16.76
C GLY A 266 -30.14 -20.65 15.48
N LYS A 267 -30.93 -20.06 14.56
CA LYS A 267 -31.40 -20.70 13.33
C LYS A 267 -30.57 -20.21 12.15
N ALA A 268 -29.65 -21.07 11.69
CA ALA A 268 -28.76 -20.77 10.57
C ALA A 268 -29.48 -20.58 9.21
N ASN A 269 -30.76 -20.97 9.08
CA ASN A 269 -31.46 -21.02 7.78
C ASN A 269 -32.99 -20.80 7.83
N SER A 270 -33.53 -20.04 8.78
CA SER A 270 -34.96 -19.72 8.77
C SER A 270 -35.21 -18.23 8.82
N LYS A 271 -36.08 -17.75 7.90
CA LYS A 271 -36.88 -16.51 7.80
C LYS A 271 -37.09 -15.65 9.08
N ALA A 272 -36.05 -15.42 9.87
CA ALA A 272 -36.07 -14.55 11.03
C ALA A 272 -35.78 -13.14 10.51
N PHE A 273 -36.86 -12.40 10.28
CA PHE A 273 -36.77 -11.01 9.89
C PHE A 273 -36.56 -10.14 11.13
N PRO A 274 -35.68 -9.13 11.07
CA PRO A 274 -35.56 -8.19 12.16
C PRO A 274 -36.86 -7.40 12.31
N ASP A 275 -37.23 -7.09 13.56
CA ASP A 275 -38.34 -6.20 13.86
C ASP A 275 -38.07 -4.81 13.25
N ALA A 276 -39.10 -4.18 12.69
CA ALA A 276 -39.04 -2.84 12.13
C ALA A 276 -38.45 -1.84 13.14
N HIS A 277 -38.80 -1.96 14.43
CA HIS A 277 -38.24 -1.09 15.48
C HIS A 277 -36.72 -1.26 15.65
N VAL A 278 -36.21 -2.48 15.48
CA VAL A 278 -34.77 -2.78 15.58
C VAL A 278 -34.02 -2.20 14.38
N VAL A 279 -34.60 -2.28 13.18
CA VAL A 279 -34.02 -1.70 11.97
C VAL A 279 -34.00 -0.17 12.07
N THR A 280 -35.11 0.46 12.43
CA THR A 280 -35.18 1.93 12.60
C THR A 280 -34.23 2.43 13.68
N PHE A 281 -34.07 1.67 14.77
CA PHE A 281 -33.04 1.98 15.78
C PHE A 281 -31.64 1.91 15.18
N ALA A 282 -31.31 0.84 14.46
CA ALA A 282 -30.00 0.64 13.84
C ALA A 282 -29.66 1.74 12.82
N GLU A 283 -30.62 2.15 11.99
CA GLU A 283 -30.46 3.24 11.01
C GLU A 283 -30.15 4.57 11.69
N ASN A 284 -30.95 4.94 12.70
CA ASN A 284 -30.73 6.17 13.46
C ASN A 284 -29.38 6.16 14.18
N TRP A 285 -29.02 5.01 14.78
CA TRP A 285 -27.77 4.84 15.49
C TRP A 285 -26.56 5.00 14.56
N LEU A 286 -26.54 4.29 13.41
CA LEU A 286 -25.45 4.43 12.44
C LEU A 286 -25.38 5.83 11.84
N GLY A 287 -26.52 6.44 11.54
CA GLY A 287 -26.59 7.80 11.02
C GLY A 287 -25.96 8.84 11.95
N GLN A 288 -26.00 8.60 13.27
CA GLN A 288 -25.37 9.45 14.29
C GLN A 288 -23.89 9.10 14.54
N HIS A 289 -23.54 7.82 14.54
CA HIS A 289 -22.24 7.34 15.04
C HIS A 289 -21.20 7.06 13.96
N LEU A 290 -21.56 6.92 12.69
CA LEU A 290 -20.60 6.85 11.58
C LEU A 290 -20.00 8.22 11.20
N ARG A 291 -20.42 9.30 11.86
CA ARG A 291 -19.91 10.66 11.59
C ARG A 291 -18.63 10.91 12.41
N PRO A 292 -17.58 11.52 11.82
CA PRO A 292 -16.34 11.83 12.55
C PRO A 292 -16.51 12.77 13.75
N GLN A 293 -17.61 13.54 13.80
CA GLN A 293 -17.96 14.43 14.90
C GLN A 293 -18.59 13.70 16.09
N SER A 294 -18.96 12.42 15.95
CA SER A 294 -19.57 11.64 17.02
C SER A 294 -18.55 11.38 18.13
N ALA A 295 -18.95 11.61 19.39
CA ALA A 295 -18.10 11.32 20.56
C ALA A 295 -17.71 9.83 20.63
N LEU A 296 -18.61 8.94 20.21
CA LEU A 296 -18.34 7.50 20.14
C LEU A 296 -17.28 7.19 19.07
N TYR A 297 -17.41 7.78 17.89
CA TYR A 297 -16.43 7.65 16.81
C TYR A 297 -15.05 8.11 17.27
N GLN A 298 -14.95 9.30 17.86
CA GLN A 298 -13.70 9.87 18.35
C GLN A 298 -13.08 9.03 19.48
N SER A 299 -13.91 8.44 20.35
CA SER A 299 -13.42 7.53 21.39
C SER A 299 -12.84 6.23 20.81
N PHE A 300 -13.48 5.65 19.79
CA PHE A 300 -12.92 4.50 19.07
C PHE A 300 -11.63 4.88 18.38
N GLU A 301 -11.66 5.94 17.60
CA GLU A 301 -10.52 6.46 16.86
C GLU A 301 -9.30 6.67 17.77
N GLN A 302 -9.47 7.31 18.93
CA GLN A 302 -8.38 7.49 19.88
C GLN A 302 -7.80 6.16 20.36
N LYS A 303 -8.65 5.20 20.78
CA LYS A 303 -8.19 3.89 21.24
C LYS A 303 -7.51 3.08 20.14
N VAL A 304 -7.98 3.20 18.89
CA VAL A 304 -7.37 2.57 17.71
C VAL A 304 -5.99 3.16 17.47
N VAL A 305 -5.88 4.49 17.45
CA VAL A 305 -4.61 5.21 17.25
C VAL A 305 -3.62 4.89 18.37
N ASP A 306 -4.06 4.84 19.63
CA ASP A 306 -3.22 4.47 20.77
C ASP A 306 -2.71 3.03 20.65
N ALA A 307 -3.58 2.08 20.27
CA ALA A 307 -3.19 0.70 20.04
C ALA A 307 -2.18 0.57 18.89
N ILE A 308 -2.38 1.30 17.79
CA ILE A 308 -1.43 1.35 16.67
C ILE A 308 -0.11 1.94 17.12
N GLY A 309 -0.12 3.02 17.90
CA GLY A 309 1.07 3.68 18.44
C GLY A 309 1.90 2.75 19.31
N LEU A 310 1.27 2.08 20.29
CA LEU A 310 1.95 1.13 21.18
C LEU A 310 2.59 -0.03 20.40
N ARG A 311 1.85 -0.63 19.45
CA ARG A 311 2.38 -1.71 18.61
C ARG A 311 3.53 -1.23 17.71
N THR A 312 3.41 -0.03 17.14
CA THR A 312 4.45 0.57 16.29
C THR A 312 5.73 0.78 17.08
N GLN A 313 5.63 1.33 18.30
CA GLN A 313 6.78 1.54 19.18
C GLN A 313 7.41 0.22 19.62
N ALA A 314 6.61 -0.81 19.94
CA ALA A 314 7.13 -2.14 20.27
C ALA A 314 7.91 -2.75 19.10
N ILE A 315 7.41 -2.61 17.86
CA ILE A 315 8.10 -3.06 16.64
C ILE A 315 9.42 -2.31 16.45
N LEU A 316 9.41 -0.98 16.56
CA LEU A 316 10.62 -0.16 16.40
C LEU A 316 11.68 -0.53 17.44
N LYS A 317 11.30 -0.67 18.71
CA LYS A 317 12.21 -1.09 19.80
C LYS A 317 12.75 -2.51 19.60
N ALA A 318 11.94 -3.42 19.05
CA ALA A 318 12.40 -4.77 18.75
C ALA A 318 13.45 -4.77 17.63
N TRP A 319 13.23 -3.99 16.57
CA TRP A 319 14.17 -3.87 15.46
C TRP A 319 15.49 -3.23 15.84
N THR A 320 15.48 -2.20 16.72
CA THR A 320 16.73 -1.59 17.21
C THR A 320 17.58 -2.59 18.00
N HIS A 321 16.95 -3.51 18.73
CA HIS A 321 17.63 -4.56 19.49
C HIS A 321 17.80 -5.90 18.76
N GLN A 322 17.42 -5.98 17.48
CA GLN A 322 17.43 -7.22 16.68
C GLN A 322 16.64 -8.38 17.34
N LYS A 323 15.54 -8.05 18.03
CA LYS A 323 14.65 -8.99 18.71
C LYS A 323 13.32 -9.11 17.98
N THR A 324 12.56 -10.15 18.32
CA THR A 324 11.16 -10.25 17.92
C THR A 324 10.31 -9.24 18.72
N PRO A 325 9.31 -8.61 18.09
CA PRO A 325 8.42 -7.70 18.79
C PRO A 325 7.57 -8.46 19.81
N ASP A 326 7.54 -7.98 21.04
CA ASP A 326 6.70 -8.50 22.11
C ASP A 326 5.45 -7.61 22.24
N PHE A 327 4.28 -8.25 22.16
CA PHE A 327 2.97 -7.60 22.27
C PHE A 327 2.21 -7.98 23.53
N LYS A 328 2.77 -8.79 24.44
CA LYS A 328 2.06 -9.33 25.62
C LYS A 328 1.41 -8.27 26.50
N HIS A 329 1.98 -7.07 26.56
CA HIS A 329 1.49 -5.96 27.38
C HIS A 329 0.60 -4.97 26.62
N ILE A 330 0.33 -5.23 25.34
CA ILE A 330 -0.46 -4.35 24.49
C ILE A 330 -1.85 -4.97 24.33
N PRO A 331 -2.94 -4.21 24.56
CA PRO A 331 -4.29 -4.73 24.38
C PRO A 331 -4.52 -5.36 23.00
N ASP A 332 -5.02 -6.60 22.99
CA ASP A 332 -5.45 -7.33 21.79
C ASP A 332 -6.90 -7.02 21.40
N THR A 333 -7.55 -6.13 22.14
CA THR A 333 -8.89 -5.65 21.83
C THR A 333 -8.99 -4.14 21.98
N VAL A 334 -9.84 -3.53 21.16
CA VAL A 334 -10.27 -2.14 21.30
C VAL A 334 -11.75 -2.17 21.66
N MET A 335 -12.08 -1.72 22.88
CA MET A 335 -13.43 -1.80 23.45
C MET A 335 -14.04 -3.21 23.45
N GLY A 336 -13.20 -4.25 23.59
CA GLY A 336 -13.61 -5.66 23.56
C GLY A 336 -13.84 -6.23 22.15
N LEU A 337 -13.50 -5.48 21.09
CA LEU A 337 -13.49 -5.98 19.71
C LEU A 337 -12.06 -6.38 19.31
N PRO A 338 -11.86 -7.45 18.53
CA PRO A 338 -10.54 -7.88 18.06
C PRO A 338 -9.75 -6.78 17.33
N THR A 339 -8.44 -6.74 17.55
CA THR A 339 -7.53 -5.87 16.81
C THR A 339 -6.96 -6.59 15.58
N ASP A 340 -7.63 -6.48 14.43
CA ASP A 340 -7.13 -6.98 13.15
C ASP A 340 -6.20 -5.98 12.43
N PHE A 341 -5.57 -5.07 13.20
CA PHE A 341 -4.71 -4.01 12.69
C PHE A 341 -3.30 -4.44 12.31
N ALA A 342 -2.92 -5.71 12.46
CA ALA A 342 -1.53 -6.18 12.31
C ALA A 342 -0.71 -5.53 11.17
N PRO A 343 -1.25 -5.31 9.95
CA PRO A 343 -0.47 -4.67 8.88
C PRO A 343 -0.22 -3.17 9.08
N MET A 344 -1.04 -2.43 9.84
CA MET A 344 -0.89 -0.96 9.98
C MET A 344 0.33 -0.58 10.82
N PRO A 345 0.52 -1.09 12.06
CA PRO A 345 1.71 -0.79 12.86
C PRO A 345 3.01 -1.19 12.17
N GLN A 346 3.02 -2.31 11.45
CA GLN A 346 4.21 -2.76 10.73
C GLN A 346 4.56 -1.84 9.55
N ARG A 347 3.57 -1.40 8.76
CA ARG A 347 3.77 -0.41 7.68
C ARG A 347 4.27 0.92 8.24
N LEU A 348 3.66 1.42 9.30
CA LEU A 348 4.07 2.66 9.95
C LEU A 348 5.49 2.55 10.52
N ALA A 349 5.82 1.44 11.19
CA ALA A 349 7.16 1.20 11.71
C ALA A 349 8.22 1.19 10.60
N LYS A 350 7.94 0.59 9.43
CA LYS A 350 8.88 0.63 8.29
C LYS A 350 9.15 2.06 7.82
N ILE A 351 8.10 2.86 7.66
CA ILE A 351 8.20 4.27 7.27
C ILE A 351 9.05 5.03 8.30
N LEU A 352 8.67 4.94 9.58
CA LEU A 352 9.34 5.67 10.65
C LEU A 352 10.79 5.22 10.85
N ASN A 353 11.10 3.93 10.73
CA ASN A 353 12.46 3.43 10.86
C ASN A 353 13.39 4.02 9.79
N LEU A 354 12.98 3.98 8.52
CA LEU A 354 13.79 4.53 7.44
C LEU A 354 13.86 6.07 7.51
N HIS A 355 12.74 6.72 7.83
CA HIS A 355 12.69 8.17 8.05
C HIS A 355 13.62 8.62 9.19
N TRP A 356 13.62 7.89 10.31
CA TRP A 356 14.52 8.16 11.43
C TRP A 356 15.99 8.04 11.02
N ARG A 357 16.37 6.98 10.29
CA ARG A 357 17.75 6.80 9.78
C ARG A 357 18.23 7.96 8.88
N VAL A 358 17.31 8.66 8.21
CA VAL A 358 17.61 9.80 7.33
C VAL A 358 17.68 11.11 8.13
N PHE A 359 16.74 11.35 9.04
CA PHE A 359 16.50 12.66 9.66
C PHE A 359 16.75 12.73 11.18
N GLU A 360 17.26 11.67 11.81
CA GLU A 360 17.50 11.62 13.27
C GLU A 360 18.23 12.87 13.80
N LYS A 361 19.34 13.26 13.15
CA LYS A 361 20.12 14.44 13.57
C LYS A 361 19.30 15.72 13.55
N LEU A 362 18.42 15.88 12.57
CA LEU A 362 17.54 17.04 12.44
C LEU A 362 16.52 17.11 13.57
N TYR A 363 15.91 15.97 13.92
CA TYR A 363 14.94 15.89 15.00
C TYR A 363 15.59 16.12 16.37
N ILE A 364 16.75 15.50 16.61
CA ILE A 364 17.51 15.71 17.85
C ILE A 364 17.96 17.17 17.97
N SER A 365 18.41 17.82 16.87
CA SER A 365 18.76 19.24 16.93
C SER A 365 17.53 20.10 17.23
N ALA A 366 16.41 19.87 16.55
CA ALA A 366 15.17 20.64 16.75
C ALA A 366 14.63 20.54 18.19
N ALA A 367 14.73 19.36 18.81
CA ALA A 367 14.31 19.14 20.19
C ALA A 367 15.14 19.90 21.24
N ASN A 368 16.39 20.22 20.91
CA ASN A 368 17.37 20.84 21.81
C ASN A 368 17.61 22.32 21.50
N THR A 369 17.14 22.84 20.37
CA THR A 369 17.19 24.26 20.04
C THR A 369 16.31 25.09 21.00
N PRO A 370 16.84 26.15 21.64
CA PRO A 370 16.03 27.05 22.45
C PRO A 370 15.07 27.88 21.59
N VAL A 371 13.84 28.09 22.06
CA VAL A 371 12.74 28.84 21.39
C VAL A 371 13.17 30.23 20.84
N ALA A 372 14.20 30.85 21.43
CA ALA A 372 14.70 32.16 21.03
C ALA A 372 15.46 32.19 19.68
N ALA A 373 15.99 31.06 19.20
CA ALA A 373 16.86 31.02 18.01
C ALA A 373 16.11 30.90 16.67
N HIS A 374 14.83 30.50 16.68
CA HIS A 374 14.06 30.28 15.44
C HIS A 374 13.44 31.56 14.84
N LYS A 375 13.21 32.61 15.64
CA LYS A 375 12.62 33.87 15.13
C LYS A 375 13.60 34.69 14.27
N THR A 376 14.90 34.44 14.36
CA THR A 376 15.93 35.20 13.62
C THR A 376 16.14 34.70 12.18
N ASP A 377 15.91 33.42 11.90
CA ASP A 377 16.11 32.87 10.54
C ASP A 377 14.94 33.12 9.58
N VAL A 378 13.72 33.30 10.12
CA VAL A 378 12.54 33.68 9.32
C VAL A 378 12.63 35.14 8.84
N ALA A 379 13.28 36.02 9.62
CA ALA A 379 13.45 37.42 9.25
C ALA A 379 14.48 37.65 8.13
N LEU A 380 15.42 36.72 7.94
CA LEU A 380 16.47 36.80 6.90
C LEU A 380 16.08 36.13 5.58
N SER A 381 15.00 35.33 5.56
CA SER A 381 14.53 34.61 4.36
C SER A 381 13.25 35.19 3.73
N GLY A 382 12.58 36.13 4.39
CA GLY A 382 11.33 36.77 3.93
C GLY A 382 11.48 37.91 2.91
N GLY A 383 12.66 38.11 2.33
CA GLY A 383 12.95 39.20 1.38
C GLY A 383 13.19 38.70 -0.05
N GLY A 384 12.19 38.08 -0.68
CA GLY A 384 12.27 37.63 -2.06
C GLY A 384 10.89 37.63 -2.72
N SER A 385 10.71 38.53 -3.68
CA SER A 385 9.47 38.84 -4.41
C SER A 385 8.75 37.62 -4.97
N GLU A 386 7.43 37.57 -4.76
CA GLU A 386 6.47 36.72 -5.46
C GLU A 386 6.63 36.86 -6.99
N ASN A 387 6.83 35.75 -7.70
CA ASN A 387 6.60 35.67 -9.14
C ASN A 387 5.82 34.39 -9.46
N ALA A 388 4.64 34.58 -10.02
CA ALA A 388 3.61 33.58 -10.32
C ALA A 388 3.96 32.58 -11.45
N SER A 389 5.23 32.19 -11.58
CA SER A 389 5.74 31.30 -12.62
C SER A 389 6.06 29.88 -12.13
N GLU A 390 6.05 29.61 -10.82
CA GLU A 390 6.47 28.32 -10.23
C GLU A 390 5.39 27.23 -10.27
N ALA A 391 4.13 27.56 -10.59
CA ALA A 391 3.03 26.59 -10.59
C ALA A 391 3.13 25.56 -11.74
N THR A 392 3.83 25.88 -12.83
CA THR A 392 3.90 25.00 -14.02
C THR A 392 5.07 24.01 -14.01
N ASP A 393 6.16 24.30 -13.29
CA ASP A 393 7.32 23.39 -13.21
C ASP A 393 7.18 22.32 -12.11
N ALA A 394 6.41 22.59 -11.06
CA ALA A 394 6.08 21.59 -10.04
C ALA A 394 5.31 20.38 -10.61
N VAL A 395 4.48 20.60 -11.64
CA VAL A 395 3.70 19.54 -12.31
C VAL A 395 4.58 18.69 -13.25
N ARG A 396 5.60 19.28 -13.88
CA ARG A 396 6.54 18.55 -14.75
C ARG A 396 7.53 17.69 -13.96
N LEU A 397 7.97 18.13 -12.79
CA LEU A 397 8.88 17.36 -11.92
C LEU A 397 8.18 16.24 -11.14
N ALA A 398 6.89 16.40 -10.80
CA ALA A 398 6.07 15.31 -10.23
C ALA A 398 5.92 14.12 -11.21
N SER A 399 5.96 14.39 -12.52
CA SER A 399 5.90 13.36 -13.55
C SER A 399 7.19 12.54 -13.66
N SER A 400 8.33 13.08 -13.22
CA SER A 400 9.63 12.39 -13.26
C SER A 400 10.02 11.72 -11.93
N SER A 401 9.38 12.07 -10.81
CA SER A 401 9.63 11.43 -9.50
C SER A 401 8.87 10.11 -9.29
N LEU A 402 7.96 9.75 -10.21
CA LEU A 402 7.20 8.49 -10.23
C LEU A 402 8.09 7.23 -10.34
N ILE A 403 9.39 7.36 -10.61
CA ILE A 403 10.31 6.22 -10.82
C ILE A 403 10.89 5.68 -9.50
N PHE A 404 10.82 6.41 -8.38
CA PHE A 404 11.29 5.91 -7.08
C PHE A 404 10.19 6.01 -6.02
N LYS A 405 9.18 5.12 -6.13
CA LYS A 405 8.43 4.72 -4.93
C LYS A 405 9.40 3.96 -4.02
N ARG A 406 9.60 4.45 -2.79
CA ARG A 406 10.36 3.78 -1.72
C ARG A 406 9.81 2.34 -1.61
N VAL A 407 10.65 1.35 -1.91
CA VAL A 407 10.31 -0.09 -1.91
C VAL A 407 9.93 -0.58 -0.51
#